data_AF-A0A9D7EZB4-F1
#
_entry.id   AF-A0A9D7EZB4-F1
#
_cell.length_a   1.000
_cell.length_b   1.000
_cell.length_c   1.000
_cell.angle_alpha   90.00
_cell.angle_beta   90.00
_cell.angle_gamma   90.00
#
_symmetry.space_group_name_H-M   'P 1'
#
loop_
_entity.id
_entity.type
_entity.pdbx_description
1 polymer ?
#
loop_
_entity_poly.entity_id
_entity_poly.type
_entity_poly.pdbx_seq_one_letter_code
_entity_poly.pdbx_strand_id
1 'polypeptide(L)' 'MNKSIWIVIGFLALAAAWTMRIVGGNSSHLSELRDYWWIPLPLALICFLIAMKKK' A
#
# COMPACT_ATOMS: atom_id res chain seq x y z
N MET A 1 5.82 11.32 -16.64
CA MET A 1 5.71 11.11 -15.18
C MET A 1 7.03 10.56 -14.67
N ASN A 2 7.62 11.16 -13.65
CA ASN A 2 8.94 10.75 -13.15
C ASN A 2 8.84 9.40 -12.43
N LYS A 3 9.81 8.50 -12.65
CA LYS A 3 9.86 7.19 -11.98
C LYS A 3 9.77 7.31 -10.46
N SER A 4 10.33 8.39 -9.90
CA SER A 4 10.25 8.72 -8.48
C SER A 4 8.82 8.83 -7.94
N ILE A 5 7.86 9.33 -8.74
CA ILE A 5 6.46 9.47 -8.31
C ILE A 5 5.85 8.08 -8.08
N TRP A 6 6.08 7.14 -9.00
CA TRP A 6 5.59 5.77 -8.87
C TRP A 6 6.18 5.04 -7.66
N ILE A 7 7.46 5.28 -7.37
CA ILE A 7 8.13 4.72 -6.18
C ILE A 7 7.50 5.28 -4.91
N VAL A 8 7.29 6.60 -4.83
CA VAL A 8 6.66 7.24 -3.66
C VAL A 8 5.24 6.72 -3.42
N ILE A 9 4.42 6.63 -4.47
CA ILE A 9 3.06 6.09 -4.37
C ILE A 9 3.09 4.62 -3.92
N GLY A 10 4.03 3.82 -4.45
CA GLY A 10 4.19 2.42 -4.03
C GLY A 10 4.53 2.29 -2.55
N PHE A 11 5.46 3.11 -2.03
CA PHE A 11 5.80 3.12 -0.61
C PHE A 11 4.64 3.61 0.27
N LEU A 12 3.89 4.63 -0.15
CA LEU A 12 2.71 5.11 0.58
C LEU A 12 1.63 4.03 0.66
N ALA A 13 1.40 3.30 -0.43
CA ALA A 13 0.44 2.19 -0.44
C ALA A 13 0.88 1.03 0.48
N LEU A 14 2.18 0.70 0.51
CA LEU A 14 2.72 -0.28 1.46
C LEU A 14 2.57 0.17 2.92
N ALA A 15 2.91 1.43 3.22
CA ALA A 15 2.77 2.00 4.54
C ALA A 15 1.29 2.01 5.00
N ALA A 16 0.36 2.31 4.09
CA ALA A 16 -1.06 2.25 4.36
C ALA A 16 -1.53 0.83 4.69
N ALA A 17 -1.17 -0.18 3.88
CA ALA A 17 -1.48 -1.59 4.16
C ALA A 17 -0.96 -2.04 5.54
N TRP A 18 0.27 -1.66 5.87
CA TRP A 18 0.87 -1.96 7.17
C TRP A 18 0.12 -1.30 8.32
N THR A 19 -0.22 -0.01 8.17
CA THR A 19 -0.95 0.76 9.17
C THR A 19 -2.34 0.19 9.39
N MET A 20 -3.06 -0.18 8.31
CA MET A 20 -4.38 -0.81 8.38
C MET A 20 -4.34 -2.12 9.16
N ARG A 21 -3.31 -2.94 8.95
CA ARG A 21 -3.13 -4.20 9.67
C ARG A 21 -2.90 -4.00 11.17
N ILE A 22 -2.05 -3.05 11.56
CA ILE A 22 -1.75 -2.78 12.97
C ILE A 22 -2.94 -2.11 13.67
N VAL A 23 -3.47 -1.03 13.09
CA VAL A 23 -4.55 -0.25 13.69
C VAL A 23 -5.83 -1.09 13.79
N GLY A 24 -6.18 -1.83 12.73
CA GLY A 24 -7.34 -2.71 12.76
C GLY A 24 -7.18 -3.94 13.65
N GLY A 25 -5.95 -4.30 14.04
CA GLY A 25 -5.69 -5.35 15.05
C GLY A 25 -5.87 -4.88 16.49
N ASN A 26 -5.69 -3.58 16.75
CA ASN A 26 -5.66 -3.00 18.09
C ASN A 26 -6.97 -2.34 18.52
N SER A 27 -7.98 -2.25 17.64
CA SER A 27 -9.26 -1.60 17.94
C SER A 27 -10.44 -2.43 17.43
N SER A 28 -11.39 -2.74 18.31
CA SER A 28 -12.60 -3.51 17.98
C SER A 28 -13.53 -2.77 17.00
N HIS A 29 -13.50 -1.44 17.00
CA HIS A 29 -14.28 -0.59 16.10
C HIS A 29 -13.67 -0.42 14.72
N LEU A 30 -12.42 -0.86 14.52
CA LEU A 30 -11.66 -0.70 13.27
C LEU A 30 -11.21 -2.06 12.72
N SER A 31 -11.84 -3.17 13.12
CA SER A 31 -11.48 -4.51 12.67
C SER A 31 -11.55 -4.66 11.15
N GLU A 32 -12.44 -3.91 10.51
CA GLU A 32 -12.59 -3.82 9.06
C GLU A 32 -11.32 -3.30 8.36
N LEU A 33 -10.52 -2.43 8.99
CA LEU A 33 -9.21 -2.06 8.43
C LEU A 33 -8.28 -3.28 8.33
N ARG A 34 -8.34 -4.18 9.31
CA ARG A 34 -7.56 -5.42 9.29
C ARG A 34 -8.10 -6.42 8.27
N ASP A 35 -9.38 -6.39 7.93
CA ASP A 35 -9.92 -7.29 6.91
C ASP A 35 -9.53 -6.82 5.49
N TYR A 36 -9.39 -5.51 5.31
CA TYR A 36 -9.05 -4.87 4.04
C TYR A 36 -7.58 -4.46 3.87
N TRP A 37 -6.70 -4.80 4.82
CA TRP A 37 -5.27 -4.44 4.80
C TRP A 37 -4.51 -4.88 3.55
N TRP A 38 -5.01 -5.87 2.83
CA TRP A 38 -4.39 -6.42 1.63
C TRP A 38 -4.74 -5.63 0.35
N ILE A 39 -5.79 -4.81 0.36
CA ILE A 39 -6.23 -4.01 -0.80
C ILE A 39 -5.13 -3.08 -1.34
N PRO A 40 -4.34 -2.38 -0.50
CA PRO A 40 -3.29 -1.50 -1.01
C PRO A 40 -2.05 -2.25 -1.55
N LEU A 41 -1.89 -3.55 -1.25
CA LEU A 41 -0.70 -4.32 -1.65
C LEU A 41 -0.61 -4.54 -3.19
N PRO A 42 -1.67 -4.95 -3.90
CA PRO A 42 -1.67 -5.00 -5.36
C PRO A 42 -1.33 -3.64 -5.99
N LEU A 43 -1.83 -2.54 -5.41
CA LEU A 43 -1.55 -1.19 -5.91
C LEU A 43 -0.06 -0.84 -5.75
N ALA A 44 0.53 -1.14 -4.60
CA ALA A 44 1.95 -0.96 -4.36
C ALA A 44 2.79 -1.76 -5.38
N LEU A 45 2.43 -3.02 -5.60
CA LEU A 45 3.11 -3.90 -6.55
C LEU A 45 3.05 -3.33 -7.98
N ILE A 46 1.88 -2.92 -8.46
CA ILE A 46 1.70 -2.32 -9.78
C ILE A 46 2.56 -1.05 -9.92
N CYS A 47 2.56 -0.19 -8.90
CA CYS A 47 3.36 1.03 -8.90
C CYS A 47 4.85 0.73 -9.00
N PHE A 48 5.36 -0.28 -8.30
CA PHE A 48 6.76 -0.69 -8.41
C PHE A 48 7.08 -1.32 -9.79
N LEU A 49 6.19 -2.15 -10.33
CA LEU A 49 6.37 -2.73 -11.68
C LEU A 49 6.43 -1.63 -12.75
N ILE A 50 5.56 -0.62 -12.67
CA ILE A 50 5.57 0.53 -13.58
C ILE A 50 6.86 1.34 -13.40
N ALA A 51 7.32 1.56 -12.16
CA ALA A 51 8.57 2.26 -11.88
C ALA A 51 9.81 1.52 -12.44
N MET A 52 9.80 0.18 -12.37
CA MET A 52 10.88 -0.69 -12.86
C MET A 52 10.87 -0.86 -14.38
N LYS A 53 9.76 -0.57 -15.06
CA LYS A 53 9.66 -0.65 -16.51
C LYS A 53 10.74 0.27 -17.12
N LYS A 54 11.76 -0.35 -17.73
CA LYS A 54 12.76 0.37 -18.51
C LYS A 54 12.03 1.00 -19.70
N LYS A 55 12.40 2.25 -19.99
CA LYS A 55 11.87 3.00 -21.12
C LYS A 55 12.30 2.31 -22.40
#